data_AF-A0A254QG13-F1
#
_entry.id   AF-A0A254QG13-F1
#
_cell.length_a   1.000
_cell.length_b   1.000
_cell.length_c   1.000
_cell.angle_alpha   90.00
_cell.angle_beta   90.00
_cell.angle_gamma   90.00
#
_symmetry.space_group_name_H-M   'P 1'
#
loop_
_entity.id
_entity.type
_entity.pdbx_description
1 polymer ?
#
loop_
_entity_poly.entity_id
_entity_poly.type
_entity_poly.pdbx_seq_one_letter_code
_entity_poly.pdbx_strand_id
1 'polypeptide(L)'
;MQGKRAADTVVTIAEVIRPDEANFLGKLFGGALLAKIDLCAYAASAKHSGTTCVTASFDQVDFHEPIEVCLLYTSDAADDLT
;
A
#
# COMPACT_ATOMS: atom_id res chain seq x y z
N MET A 1 -17.33 -4.81 19.71
CA MET A 1 -17.35 -4.76 18.22
C MET A 1 -17.43 -6.20 17.73
N GLN A 2 -18.21 -6.48 16.69
CA GLN A 2 -18.21 -7.81 16.09
C GLN A 2 -16.94 -7.95 15.25
N GLY A 3 -16.11 -8.97 15.53
CA GLY A 3 -14.84 -9.16 14.84
C GLY A 3 -15.06 -9.44 13.35
N LYS A 4 -14.32 -8.74 12.48
CA LYS A 4 -14.21 -9.03 11.05
C LYS A 4 -12.97 -9.87 10.81
N ARG A 5 -13.02 -10.77 9.83
CA ARG A 5 -11.84 -11.54 9.43
C ARG A 5 -10.96 -10.67 8.52
N ALA A 6 -9.65 -10.88 8.53
CA ALA A 6 -8.74 -10.24 7.59
C ALA A 6 -9.16 -10.44 6.11
N ALA A 7 -9.70 -11.62 5.79
CA ALA A 7 -10.23 -11.92 4.45
C ALA A 7 -11.35 -10.96 4.02
N ASP A 8 -12.12 -10.40 4.97
CA ASP A 8 -13.20 -9.45 4.68
C ASP A 8 -12.66 -8.05 4.38
N THR A 9 -11.39 -7.78 4.66
CA THR A 9 -10.77 -6.44 4.59
C THR A 9 -9.76 -6.30 3.46
N VAL A 10 -9.56 -7.34 2.64
CA VAL A 10 -8.65 -7.30 1.49
C VAL A 10 -8.98 -6.13 0.57
N VAL A 11 -7.94 -5.36 0.25
CA VAL A 11 -7.93 -4.28 -0.74
C VAL A 11 -6.74 -4.50 -1.66
N THR A 12 -6.98 -4.41 -2.97
CA THR A 12 -5.95 -4.46 -4.01
C THR A 12 -5.92 -3.12 -4.74
N ILE A 13 -4.73 -2.53 -4.85
CA ILE A 13 -4.47 -1.38 -5.72
C ILE A 13 -3.55 -1.84 -6.84
N ALA A 14 -3.95 -1.57 -8.09
CA ALA A 14 -3.15 -1.86 -9.27
C ALA A 14 -3.00 -0.60 -10.11
N GLU A 15 -1.76 -0.16 -10.32
CA GLU A 15 -1.45 1.10 -11.01
C GLU A 15 -0.23 0.96 -11.92
N VAL A 16 -0.25 1.71 -13.02
CA VAL A 16 0.92 1.89 -13.87
C VAL A 16 1.79 3.00 -13.28
N ILE A 17 3.09 2.72 -13.14
CA ILE A 17 4.04 3.71 -12.62
C ILE A 17 4.21 4.85 -13.60
N ARG A 18 3.96 6.08 -13.13
CA ARG A 18 4.04 7.28 -13.95
C ARG A 18 5.45 7.89 -13.92
N PRO A 19 5.85 8.64 -14.97
CA PRO A 19 7.17 9.26 -15.03
C PRO A 19 7.46 10.25 -13.89
N ASP A 20 6.44 10.94 -13.37
CA ASP A 20 6.55 11.89 -12.25
C ASP A 20 6.83 11.21 -10.90
N GLU A 21 6.66 9.89 -10.82
CA GLU A 21 6.93 9.09 -9.62
C GLU A 21 8.36 8.51 -9.65
N ALA A 22 9.11 8.76 -10.72
CA ALA A 22 10.47 8.27 -10.88
C ALA A 22 11.48 9.09 -10.07
N ASN A 23 12.52 8.40 -9.60
CA ASN A 23 13.73 9.01 -9.08
C ASN A 23 14.68 9.43 -10.23
N PHE A 24 15.83 10.03 -9.89
CA PHE A 24 16.81 10.50 -10.87
C PHE A 24 17.46 9.38 -11.72
N LEU A 25 17.26 8.11 -11.36
CA LEU A 25 17.70 6.93 -12.13
C LEU A 25 16.61 6.37 -13.06
N GLY A 26 15.44 7.02 -13.13
CA GLY A 26 14.32 6.58 -13.96
C GLY A 26 13.57 5.36 -13.42
N LYS A 27 13.74 5.03 -12.12
CA LYS A 27 12.99 3.96 -11.43
C LYS A 27 12.00 4.59 -10.47
N LEU A 28 10.95 3.87 -10.07
CA LEU A 28 10.03 4.34 -9.04
C LEU A 28 10.80 4.81 -7.79
N PHE A 29 10.53 6.02 -7.35
CA PHE A 29 11.07 6.53 -6.09
C PHE A 29 10.44 5.77 -4.92
N GLY A 30 11.27 5.27 -3.98
CA GLY A 30 10.79 4.48 -2.85
C GLY A 30 9.71 5.18 -2.03
N GLY A 31 9.81 6.50 -1.85
CA GLY A 31 8.77 7.27 -1.16
C GLY A 31 7.42 7.27 -1.88
N ALA A 32 7.41 7.25 -3.21
CA ALA A 32 6.16 7.16 -3.99
C ALA A 32 5.53 5.76 -3.86
N LEU A 33 6.35 4.71 -3.81
CA LEU A 33 5.89 3.35 -3.53
C LEU A 33 5.28 3.25 -2.11
N LEU A 34 5.99 3.77 -1.10
CA LEU A 34 5.50 3.79 0.29
C LEU A 34 4.16 4.51 0.43
N ALA A 35 3.96 5.64 -0.26
CA ALA A 35 2.69 6.35 -0.26
C ALA A 35 1.52 5.51 -0.81
N LYS A 36 1.77 4.65 -1.81
CA LYS A 36 0.75 3.73 -2.35
C LYS A 36 0.44 2.59 -1.38
N ILE A 37 1.48 2.02 -0.76
CA ILE A 37 1.33 0.99 0.28
C ILE A 37 0.49 1.55 1.44
N ASP A 38 0.81 2.77 1.89
CA ASP A 38 0.08 3.47 2.95
C ASP A 38 -1.41 3.63 2.63
N LEU A 39 -1.72 4.05 1.39
CA LEU A 39 -3.10 4.19 0.93
C LEU A 39 -3.86 2.85 0.93
N CYS A 40 -3.21 1.78 0.50
CA CYS A 40 -3.79 0.44 0.49
C CYS A 40 -4.08 -0.05 1.92
N ALA A 41 -3.12 0.15 2.84
CA ALA A 41 -3.27 -0.18 4.25
C ALA A 41 -4.39 0.63 4.92
N TYR A 42 -4.43 1.95 4.70
CA TYR A 42 -5.52 2.80 5.18
C TYR A 42 -6.89 2.28 4.74
N ALA A 43 -7.04 1.93 3.46
CA ALA A 43 -8.30 1.43 2.93
C ALA A 43 -8.73 0.11 3.61
N ALA A 44 -7.78 -0.81 3.84
CA ALA A 44 -8.05 -2.05 4.57
C ALA A 44 -8.44 -1.79 6.04
N SER A 45 -7.70 -0.95 6.76
CA SER A 45 -7.99 -0.62 8.16
C SER A 45 -9.29 0.17 8.34
N ALA A 46 -9.61 1.10 7.43
CA ALA A 46 -10.89 1.79 7.43
C ALA A 46 -12.06 0.84 7.18
N LYS A 47 -11.88 -0.16 6.30
CA LYS A 47 -12.86 -1.22 6.06
C LYS A 47 -13.04 -2.13 7.27
N HIS A 48 -11.97 -2.42 8.00
CA HIS A 48 -12.03 -3.17 9.26
C HIS A 48 -12.75 -2.38 10.35
N SER A 49 -12.25 -1.19 10.68
CA SER A 49 -12.72 -0.39 11.81
C SER A 49 -14.10 0.26 11.58
N GLY A 50 -14.46 0.53 10.32
CA GLY A 50 -15.67 1.28 9.97
C GLY A 50 -15.56 2.78 10.24
N THR A 51 -14.34 3.30 10.45
CA THR A 51 -14.04 4.70 10.77
C THR A 51 -12.73 5.12 10.09
N THR A 52 -12.41 6.41 10.11
CA THR A 52 -11.11 6.92 9.68
C THR A 52 -10.00 6.33 10.55
N CYS A 53 -8.96 5.83 9.88
CA CYS A 53 -7.73 5.36 10.49
C CYS A 53 -6.56 6.29 10.12
N VAL A 54 -5.49 6.24 10.91
CA VAL A 54 -4.23 6.92 10.63
C VAL A 54 -3.10 5.91 10.74
N THR A 55 -2.07 6.08 9.92
CA THR A 55 -0.88 5.24 9.97
C THR A 55 -0.02 5.65 11.15
N ALA A 56 0.08 4.76 12.15
CA ALA A 56 0.87 5.02 13.34
C ALA A 56 2.38 4.82 13.10
N SER A 57 2.73 3.77 12.37
CA SER A 57 4.11 3.41 12.06
C SER A 57 4.19 2.47 10.86
N PHE A 58 5.37 2.43 10.25
CA PHE A 58 5.84 1.31 9.43
C PHE A 58 6.93 0.59 10.22
N ASP A 59 7.00 -0.74 10.11
CA ASP A 59 8.06 -1.52 10.75
C ASP A 59 9.37 -1.43 9.96
N GLN A 60 9.55 -2.31 8.97
CA GLN A 60 10.70 -2.33 8.08
C GLN A 60 10.22 -2.55 6.65
N VAL A 61 10.82 -1.82 5.70
CA VAL A 61 10.54 -1.97 4.27
C VAL A 61 11.84 -2.15 3.53
N ASP A 62 12.00 -3.31 2.90
CA ASP A 62 13.14 -3.65 2.06
C ASP A 62 12.72 -3.67 0.59
N PHE A 63 13.37 -2.85 -0.24
CA PHE A 63 13.15 -2.85 -1.68
C PHE A 63 14.08 -3.87 -2.35
N HIS A 64 13.54 -5.04 -2.70
CA HIS A 64 14.32 -6.14 -3.28
C HIS A 64 14.72 -5.89 -4.73
N GLU A 65 13.86 -5.21 -5.51
CA GLU A 65 14.05 -5.00 -6.94
C GLU A 65 13.58 -3.60 -7.34
N PRO A 66 14.22 -2.97 -8.34
CA PRO A 66 13.74 -1.70 -8.88
C PRO A 66 12.45 -1.90 -9.68
N ILE A 67 11.53 -0.94 -9.57
CA ILE A 67 10.30 -0.91 -10.38
C ILE A 67 10.47 0.11 -11.50
N GLU A 68 10.31 -0.33 -12.75
CA GLU A 68 10.42 0.51 -13.94
C GLU A 68 9.20 1.42 -14.11
N VAL A 69 9.42 2.60 -14.68
CA VAL A 69 8.32 3.43 -15.19
C VAL A 69 7.58 2.66 -16.29
N CYS A 70 6.27 2.84 -16.39
CA CYS A 70 5.37 2.09 -17.27
C CYS A 70 5.17 0.60 -16.89
N LEU A 71 5.76 0.12 -15.79
CA LEU A 71 5.44 -1.21 -15.25
C LEU A 71 4.13 -1.15 -14.45
N LEU A 72 3.39 -2.26 -14.45
CA LEU A 72 2.25 -2.46 -13.57
C LEU A 72 2.75 -2.85 -12.17
N TYR A 73 2.35 -2.07 -11.17
CA TYR A 73 2.53 -2.39 -9.77
C TYR A 73 1.20 -2.86 -9.17
N THR A 74 1.25 -3.82 -8.25
CA THR A 74 0.09 -4.29 -7.48
C THR A 74 0.46 -4.35 -6.00
N SER A 75 -0.42 -3.82 -5.15
CA SER A 75 -0.33 -3.95 -3.70
C SER A 75 -1.60 -4.53 -3.13
N ASP A 76 -1.45 -5.46 -2.20
CA ASP A 76 -2.56 -6.02 -1.43
C ASP A 76 -2.37 -5.68 0.05
N ALA A 77 -3.47 -5.31 0.71
CA ALA A 77 -3.49 -5.13 2.16
C ALA A 77 -4.73 -5.79 2.75
N ALA A 78 -4.58 -6.40 3.92
CA ALA A 78 -5.66 -6.90 4.75
C ALA A 78 -5.34 -6.53 6.20
N ASP A 79 -6.36 -6.12 6.93
CA ASP A 79 -6.23 -5.71 8.33
C ASP A 79 -6.65 -6.87 9.24
N ASP A 80 -5.65 -7.46 9.92
CA ASP A 80 -5.79 -8.61 10.82
C ASP A 80 -5.58 -8.16 12.28
N LEU A 81 -6.66 -7.66 12.89
CA LEU A 81 -6.68 -7.18 14.28
C LEU A 81 -7.29 -8.22 15.26
N THR A 82 -7.43 -9.48 14.84
CA THR A 82 -8.07 -10.56 15.64
C THR A 82 -7.14 -11.71 15.97
#